data_AF-A0A3E1B494-F1
#
_entry.id   AF-A0A3E1B494-F1
#
_cell.length_a   1.000
_cell.length_b   1.000
_cell.length_c   1.000
_cell.angle_alpha   90.00
_cell.angle_beta   90.00
_cell.angle_gamma   90.00
#
_symmetry.space_group_name_H-M   'P 1'
#
loop_
_entity.id
_entity.type
_entity.pdbx_description
1 polymer ?
#
loop_
_entity_poly.entity_id
_entity_poly.type
_entity_poly.pdbx_seq_one_letter_code
_entity_poly.pdbx_strand_id
1 'polypeptide(L)'
;MEMTRIRDHMVDHQLARRGIDDRRVISAMRTVPREKFVEPGFEESAYEDAPLPIGEGQTISQPFIVALMIEKAGLNDGDKVLEVGTGSGYASAVISRIAAHVYSIERHERLALRARGRFEPLGYRNIDVRIGDGSMGWAEAAPFNAIIVSASAPQVPSALKKQLALGGRLIIPVGRGDTQRLKRITRTGAAAFAEEDLGGVVFVPLIGDAAWSAEHPMYTAAAPLQGTYASEKSFLQNQQRERMGEGQKSPELPEGVLDHGKFQRRFWALQRISWIVFVLLLLACLFGLLGRGGLFSRHVLIFAAGSIDFPVISRWNAPEDLVVNFAPSAEDRIFTIDADFLQSFYVEGVNPPQSATFARDGRIVYVFPGDPDGPTQVVFRLQTQLVGFRRATVGIGKETRTQSTFIFP
;
A
#
# COMPACT_ATOMS: atom_id res chain seq x y z
N MET A 1 -25.61 7.39 14.96
CA MET A 1 -24.68 7.17 16.09
C MET A 1 -24.13 8.53 16.48
N GLU A 2 -24.30 8.99 17.71
CA GLU A 2 -23.92 10.35 18.11
C GLU A 2 -22.38 10.51 18.02
N MET A 3 -21.88 11.37 17.12
CA MET A 3 -20.44 11.52 16.82
C MET A 3 -19.58 11.75 18.07
N THR A 4 -20.14 12.42 19.08
CA THR A 4 -19.54 12.61 20.41
C THR A 4 -19.11 11.28 21.04
N ARG A 5 -19.95 10.24 20.98
CA ARG A 5 -19.64 8.93 21.57
C ARG A 5 -18.49 8.23 20.85
N ILE A 6 -18.41 8.37 19.52
CA ILE A 6 -17.31 7.81 18.71
C ILE A 6 -16.00 8.53 19.05
N ARG A 7 -16.06 9.86 19.20
CA ARG A 7 -14.92 10.67 19.64
C ARG A 7 -14.42 10.27 21.02
N ASP A 8 -15.31 10.16 22.00
CA ASP A 8 -14.94 9.74 23.36
C ASP A 8 -14.32 8.34 23.36
N HIS A 9 -14.88 7.42 22.58
CA HIS A 9 -14.29 6.10 22.40
C HIS A 9 -12.89 6.16 21.77
N MET A 10 -12.67 6.99 20.75
CA MET A 10 -11.33 7.23 20.19
C MET A 10 -10.37 7.76 21.26
N VAL A 11 -10.78 8.73 22.06
CA VAL A 11 -9.94 9.29 23.12
C VAL A 11 -9.58 8.22 24.17
N ASP A 12 -10.56 7.46 24.65
CA ASP A 12 -10.35 6.46 25.70
C ASP A 12 -9.48 5.29 25.22
N HIS A 13 -9.76 4.78 24.01
CA HIS A 13 -9.15 3.55 23.53
C HIS A 13 -7.91 3.75 22.66
N GLN A 14 -7.84 4.84 21.91
CA GLN A 14 -6.75 5.10 20.96
C GLN A 14 -5.75 6.14 21.47
N LEU A 15 -6.09 6.97 22.47
CA LEU A 15 -5.17 7.95 23.06
C LEU A 15 -4.77 7.55 24.49
N ALA A 16 -5.71 7.56 25.43
CA ALA A 16 -5.42 7.41 26.87
C ALA A 16 -4.76 6.07 27.19
N ARG A 17 -5.29 4.95 26.66
CA ARG A 17 -4.69 3.62 26.82
C ARG A 17 -3.30 3.47 26.21
N ARG A 18 -2.91 4.37 25.32
CA ARG A 18 -1.61 4.36 24.62
C ARG A 18 -0.63 5.38 25.20
N GLY A 19 -0.95 5.91 26.38
CA GLY A 19 -0.01 6.71 27.19
C GLY A 19 -0.11 8.22 26.98
N ILE A 20 -1.16 8.72 26.31
CA ILE A 20 -1.49 10.15 26.34
C ILE A 20 -2.22 10.44 27.66
N ASP A 21 -1.58 11.16 28.56
CA ASP A 21 -2.06 11.38 29.93
C ASP A 21 -2.25 12.86 30.31
N ASP A 22 -1.82 13.81 29.47
CA ASP A 22 -2.07 15.24 29.72
C ASP A 22 -3.57 15.54 29.62
N ARG A 23 -4.16 15.94 30.76
CA ARG A 23 -5.60 16.21 30.90
C ARG A 23 -6.09 17.31 29.95
N ARG A 24 -5.25 18.29 29.60
CA ARG A 24 -5.60 19.38 28.68
C ARG A 24 -5.67 18.85 27.25
N VAL A 25 -4.73 17.99 26.87
CA VAL A 25 -4.74 17.31 25.56
C VAL A 25 -5.96 16.41 25.42
N ILE A 26 -6.23 15.56 26.42
CA ILE A 26 -7.42 14.69 26.44
C ILE A 26 -8.71 15.52 26.34
N SER A 27 -8.82 16.60 27.11
CA SER A 27 -10.00 17.49 27.06
C SER A 27 -10.17 18.18 25.70
N ALA A 28 -9.09 18.66 25.10
CA ALA A 28 -9.11 19.28 23.78
C ALA A 28 -9.54 18.27 22.70
N MET A 29 -9.00 17.06 22.72
CA MET A 29 -9.34 15.98 21.78
C MET A 29 -10.79 15.51 21.91
N ARG A 30 -11.40 15.57 23.11
CA ARG A 30 -12.87 15.34 23.29
C ARG A 30 -13.72 16.50 22.80
N THR A 31 -13.20 17.72 22.83
CA THR A 31 -13.98 18.92 22.47
C THR A 31 -14.04 19.14 20.96
N VAL A 32 -12.94 18.93 20.25
CA VAL A 32 -12.81 19.32 18.84
C VAL A 32 -13.48 18.27 17.92
N PRO A 33 -14.47 18.67 17.10
CA PRO A 33 -15.17 17.74 16.23
C PRO A 33 -14.37 17.43 14.96
N ARG A 34 -13.52 16.41 15.03
CA ARG A 34 -12.66 15.98 13.90
C ARG A 34 -13.43 15.75 12.60
N GLU A 35 -14.66 15.26 12.67
CA GLU A 35 -15.58 15.08 11.55
C GLU A 35 -15.91 16.37 10.79
N LYS A 36 -15.69 17.55 11.39
CA LYS A 36 -15.85 18.86 10.71
C LYS A 36 -14.60 19.31 9.95
N PHE A 37 -13.50 18.57 10.07
CA PHE A 37 -12.20 18.89 9.46
C PHE A 37 -11.79 17.91 8.35
N VAL A 38 -12.60 16.88 8.07
CA VAL A 38 -12.39 15.96 6.95
C VAL A 38 -13.09 16.46 5.69
N GLU A 39 -12.76 15.88 4.53
CA GLU A 39 -13.53 16.12 3.30
C GLU A 39 -14.87 15.35 3.35
N PRO A 40 -15.90 15.81 2.63
CA PRO A 40 -17.20 15.14 2.59
C PRO A 40 -17.07 13.66 2.19
N GLY A 41 -17.77 12.78 2.90
CA GLY A 41 -17.73 11.33 2.74
C GLY A 41 -16.75 10.61 3.68
N PHE A 42 -15.90 11.33 4.40
CA PHE A 42 -14.96 10.76 5.38
C PHE A 42 -15.42 10.92 6.84
N GLU A 43 -16.61 11.46 7.10
CA GLU A 43 -17.09 11.76 8.45
C GLU A 43 -17.18 10.52 9.34
N GLU A 44 -17.59 9.37 8.79
CA GLU A 44 -17.68 8.11 9.53
C GLU A 44 -16.31 7.55 9.92
N SER A 45 -15.29 7.77 9.07
CA SER A 45 -13.91 7.36 9.32
C SER A 45 -13.09 8.39 10.10
N ALA A 46 -13.67 9.56 10.44
CA ALA A 46 -12.95 10.66 11.05
C ALA A 46 -12.22 10.29 12.36
N TYR A 47 -12.70 9.26 13.05
CA TYR A 47 -12.20 8.79 14.35
C TYR A 47 -11.44 7.45 14.30
N GLU A 48 -11.15 6.96 13.10
CA GLU A 48 -10.16 5.92 12.92
C GLU A 48 -8.77 6.47 13.26
N ASP A 49 -7.88 5.66 13.85
CA ASP A 49 -6.49 6.06 14.11
C ASP A 49 -5.64 6.01 12.83
N ALA A 50 -6.08 6.75 11.82
CA ALA A 50 -5.46 6.80 10.50
C ALA A 50 -5.51 8.23 9.94
N PRO A 51 -4.56 8.59 9.06
CA PRO A 51 -4.67 9.82 8.31
C PRO A 51 -5.73 9.69 7.21
N LEU A 52 -6.39 10.79 6.87
CA LEU A 52 -7.41 10.86 5.81
C LEU A 52 -7.03 11.94 4.79
N PRO A 53 -7.37 11.78 3.50
CA PRO A 53 -7.05 12.78 2.48
C PRO A 53 -7.85 14.07 2.69
N ILE A 54 -7.21 15.22 2.46
CA ILE A 54 -7.83 16.56 2.57
C ILE A 54 -7.68 17.40 1.29
N GLY A 55 -7.26 16.76 0.19
CA GLY A 55 -6.94 17.41 -1.08
C GLY A 55 -5.52 17.99 -1.12
N GLU A 56 -5.11 18.53 -2.27
CA GLU A 56 -3.73 19.00 -2.53
C GLU A 56 -2.63 17.94 -2.29
N GLY A 57 -2.98 16.65 -2.34
CA GLY A 57 -2.08 15.56 -1.96
C GLY A 57 -1.75 15.50 -0.47
N GLN A 58 -2.46 16.26 0.38
CA GLN A 58 -2.25 16.32 1.81
C GLN A 58 -3.21 15.40 2.57
N THR A 59 -2.87 15.16 3.84
CA THR A 59 -3.70 14.37 4.76
C THR A 59 -3.91 15.10 6.08
N ILE A 60 -5.07 14.89 6.70
CA ILE A 60 -5.25 15.18 8.12
C ILE A 60 -4.55 14.06 8.91
N SER A 61 -3.60 14.41 9.80
CA SER A 61 -2.80 13.44 10.56
C SER A 61 -3.66 12.55 11.46
N GLN A 62 -3.24 11.31 11.71
CA GLN A 62 -3.93 10.40 12.64
C GLN A 62 -4.13 11.03 14.03
N PRO A 63 -5.28 10.82 14.70
CA PRO A 63 -5.58 11.39 16.02
C PRO A 63 -4.47 11.18 17.06
N PHE A 64 -3.88 9.99 17.13
CA PHE A 64 -2.81 9.70 18.09
C PHE A 64 -1.58 10.59 17.92
N ILE A 65 -1.16 10.82 16.68
CA ILE A 65 0.02 11.66 16.40
C ILE A 65 -0.25 13.12 16.73
N VAL A 66 -1.46 13.61 16.45
CA VAL A 66 -1.87 14.98 16.85
C VAL A 66 -1.77 15.13 18.37
N ALA A 67 -2.36 14.20 19.13
CA ALA A 67 -2.31 14.23 20.59
C ALA A 67 -0.87 14.12 21.12
N LEU A 68 -0.08 13.19 20.58
CA LEU A 68 1.32 12.98 20.96
C LEU A 68 2.16 14.25 20.73
N MET A 69 2.07 14.89 19.57
CA MET A 69 2.84 16.08 19.27
C MET A 69 2.48 17.24 20.20
N ILE A 70 1.19 17.42 20.49
CA ILE A 70 0.71 18.47 21.39
C ILE A 70 1.14 18.18 22.84
N GLU A 71 1.06 16.94 23.30
CA GLU A 71 1.53 16.54 24.63
C GLU A 71 3.05 16.74 24.78
N LYS A 72 3.84 16.33 23.79
CA LYS A 72 5.30 16.52 23.81
C LYS A 72 5.72 17.98 23.68
N ALA A 73 4.87 18.81 23.06
CA ALA A 73 5.01 20.25 23.10
C ALA A 73 4.72 20.81 24.51
N GLY A 74 3.98 20.13 25.38
CA GLY A 74 3.78 20.53 26.78
C GLY A 74 3.09 21.89 26.92
N LEU A 75 2.02 22.13 26.15
CA LEU A 75 1.36 23.43 26.04
C LEU A 75 0.64 23.86 27.32
N ASN A 76 0.57 25.18 27.55
CA ASN A 76 -0.20 25.80 28.64
C ASN A 76 -1.16 26.88 28.10
N ASP A 77 -2.10 27.33 28.94
CA ASP A 77 -3.12 28.35 28.64
C ASP A 77 -2.56 29.72 28.27
N GLY A 78 -1.36 30.06 28.72
CA GLY A 78 -0.66 31.29 28.33
C GLY A 78 0.20 31.18 27.06
N ASP A 79 0.33 29.99 26.44
CA ASP A 79 1.31 29.78 25.37
C ASP A 79 0.87 30.44 24.05
N LYS A 80 1.82 31.11 23.38
CA LYS A 80 1.75 31.52 21.98
C LYS A 80 2.35 30.43 21.10
N VAL A 81 1.56 29.84 20.21
CA VAL A 81 1.96 28.66 19.43
C VAL A 81 2.00 28.98 17.94
N LEU A 82 3.05 28.50 17.24
CA LEU A 82 3.09 28.44 15.79
C LEU A 82 2.83 27.01 15.32
N GLU A 83 1.83 26.80 14.48
CA GLU A 83 1.65 25.58 13.72
C GLU A 83 2.15 25.81 12.28
N VAL A 84 2.99 24.89 11.80
CA VAL A 84 3.42 24.86 10.40
C VAL A 84 2.74 23.69 9.70
N GLY A 85 1.96 24.01 8.67
CA GLY A 85 1.11 23.08 7.93
C GLY A 85 -0.32 23.02 8.48
N THR A 86 -1.10 24.09 8.27
CA THR A 86 -2.51 24.17 8.71
C THR A 86 -3.33 22.98 8.21
N GLY A 87 -3.14 22.57 6.96
CA GLY A 87 -3.87 21.47 6.33
C GLY A 87 -5.39 21.65 6.47
N SER A 88 -6.03 20.75 7.21
CA SER A 88 -7.47 20.83 7.47
C SER A 88 -7.87 21.90 8.49
N GLY A 89 -6.94 22.30 9.35
CA GLY A 89 -7.15 23.13 10.54
C GLY A 89 -7.42 22.34 11.82
N TYR A 90 -7.46 21.00 11.77
CA TYR A 90 -7.80 20.18 12.95
C TYR A 90 -6.79 20.34 14.09
N ALA A 91 -5.49 20.24 13.80
CA ALA A 91 -4.46 20.36 14.83
C ALA A 91 -4.45 21.78 15.43
N SER A 92 -4.56 22.83 14.60
CA SER A 92 -4.72 24.22 15.07
C SER A 92 -5.95 24.36 15.98
N ALA A 93 -7.08 23.74 15.65
CA ALA A 93 -8.27 23.74 16.49
C ALA A 93 -8.07 23.02 17.84
N VAL A 94 -7.33 21.90 17.88
CA VAL A 94 -6.97 21.23 19.15
C VAL A 94 -6.02 22.09 19.98
N ILE A 95 -4.98 22.66 19.37
CA ILE A 95 -4.03 23.55 20.05
C ILE A 95 -4.76 24.75 20.64
N SER A 96 -5.71 25.34 19.91
CA SER A 96 -6.46 26.54 20.34
C SER A 96 -7.32 26.34 21.58
N ARG A 97 -7.64 25.09 21.94
CA ARG A 97 -8.37 24.74 23.17
C ARG A 97 -7.45 24.65 24.39
N ILE A 98 -6.14 24.71 24.18
CA ILE A 98 -5.13 24.64 25.24
C ILE A 98 -4.35 25.94 25.34
N ALA A 99 -3.93 26.52 24.21
CA ALA A 99 -3.05 27.68 24.15
C ALA A 99 -3.81 29.02 24.11
N ALA A 100 -3.15 30.11 24.50
CA ALA A 100 -3.71 31.46 24.41
C ALA A 100 -4.01 31.84 22.95
N HIS A 101 -3.04 31.60 22.06
CA HIS A 101 -3.15 31.98 20.65
C HIS A 101 -2.38 31.03 19.75
N VAL A 102 -2.96 30.73 18.59
CA VAL A 102 -2.36 29.90 17.54
C VAL A 102 -2.12 30.75 16.30
N TYR A 103 -0.89 30.73 15.80
CA TYR A 103 -0.52 31.22 14.49
C TYR A 103 -0.31 30.01 13.61
N SER A 104 -0.98 29.91 12.48
CA SER A 104 -0.93 28.74 11.61
C SER A 104 -0.53 29.16 10.19
N ILE A 105 0.48 28.50 9.62
CA ILE A 105 0.96 28.77 8.26
C ILE A 105 0.67 27.58 7.35
N GLU A 106 0.13 27.85 6.17
CA GLU A 106 -0.11 26.87 5.13
C GLU A 106 0.37 27.38 3.78
N ARG A 107 1.05 26.52 3.01
CA ARG A 107 1.56 26.88 1.68
C ARG A 107 0.48 26.79 0.59
N HIS A 108 -0.47 25.88 0.75
CA HIS A 108 -1.58 25.68 -0.17
C HIS A 108 -2.73 26.63 0.16
N GLU A 109 -2.88 27.69 -0.65
CA GLU A 109 -3.94 28.70 -0.49
C GLU A 109 -5.33 28.07 -0.29
N ARG A 110 -5.69 27.06 -1.10
CA ARG A 110 -7.01 26.40 -0.99
C ARG A 110 -7.23 25.75 0.39
N LEU A 111 -6.21 25.13 0.97
CA LEU A 111 -6.30 24.52 2.30
C LEU A 111 -6.39 25.59 3.39
N ALA A 112 -5.56 26.63 3.31
CA ALA A 112 -5.57 27.76 4.23
C ALA A 112 -6.94 28.44 4.30
N LEU A 113 -7.53 28.73 3.13
CA LEU A 113 -8.86 29.37 3.03
C LEU A 113 -9.97 28.46 3.57
N ARG A 114 -9.92 27.16 3.30
CA ARG A 114 -10.88 26.17 3.85
C ARG A 114 -10.78 26.07 5.36
N ALA A 115 -9.56 25.96 5.91
CA ALA A 115 -9.33 25.90 7.36
C ALA A 115 -9.86 27.16 8.05
N ARG A 116 -9.52 28.35 7.52
CA ARG A 116 -10.04 29.63 8.02
C ARG A 116 -11.57 29.69 7.99
N GLY A 117 -12.19 29.21 6.91
CA GLY A 117 -13.64 29.14 6.78
C GLY A 117 -14.33 28.19 7.77
N ARG A 118 -13.61 27.21 8.32
CA ARG A 118 -14.11 26.30 9.37
C ARG A 118 -14.03 26.93 10.77
N PHE A 119 -13.05 27.78 11.04
CA PHE A 119 -12.78 28.27 12.40
C PHE A 119 -13.89 29.16 12.96
N GLU A 120 -14.35 30.16 12.20
CA GLU A 120 -15.42 31.08 12.60
C GLU A 120 -16.73 30.35 12.98
N PRO A 121 -17.33 29.51 12.12
CA PRO A 121 -18.60 28.83 12.44
C PRO A 121 -18.46 27.80 13.57
N LEU A 122 -17.26 27.27 13.81
CA LEU A 122 -16.98 26.35 14.91
C LEU A 122 -16.52 27.07 16.20
N GLY A 123 -16.46 28.41 16.20
CA GLY A 123 -16.16 29.22 17.36
C GLY A 123 -14.69 29.20 17.80
N TYR A 124 -13.76 28.98 16.88
CA TYR A 124 -12.32 29.12 17.13
C TYR A 124 -11.88 30.54 16.75
N ARG A 125 -11.68 31.40 17.76
CA ARG A 125 -11.42 32.85 17.58
C ARG A 125 -9.98 33.28 17.86
N ASN A 126 -9.14 32.38 18.35
CA ASN A 126 -7.74 32.63 18.72
C ASN A 126 -6.76 31.91 17.76
N ILE A 127 -7.15 31.80 16.47
CA ILE A 127 -6.33 31.19 15.43
C ILE A 127 -6.18 32.17 14.26
N ASP A 128 -4.95 32.60 14.00
CA ASP A 128 -4.59 33.35 12.79
C ASP A 128 -4.02 32.40 11.74
N VAL A 129 -4.53 32.46 10.51
CA VAL A 129 -4.05 31.66 9.38
C VAL A 129 -3.36 32.56 8.37
N ARG A 130 -2.13 32.20 7.97
CA ARG A 130 -1.40 32.86 6.88
C ARG A 130 -1.05 31.88 5.78
N ILE A 131 -1.20 32.34 4.54
CA ILE A 131 -0.67 31.63 3.38
C ILE A 131 0.81 31.99 3.25
N GLY A 132 1.69 30.99 3.21
CA GLY A 132 3.12 31.24 3.05
C GLY A 132 4.01 30.03 3.30
N ASP A 133 5.32 30.27 3.21
CA ASP A 133 6.34 29.26 3.50
C ASP A 133 6.51 29.06 5.01
N GLY A 134 6.00 27.93 5.50
CA GLY A 134 6.11 27.55 6.90
C GLY A 134 7.52 27.19 7.37
N SER A 135 8.45 26.86 6.47
CA SER A 135 9.86 26.60 6.83
C SER A 135 10.58 27.85 7.34
N MET A 136 10.09 29.03 6.95
CA MET A 136 10.57 30.34 7.39
C MET A 136 9.89 30.85 8.67
N GLY A 137 8.83 30.16 9.14
CA GLY A 137 8.06 30.52 10.32
C GLY A 137 7.29 31.85 10.17
N TRP A 138 6.98 32.49 11.29
CA TRP A 138 6.24 33.76 11.35
C TRP A 138 7.00 34.80 12.20
N ALA A 139 8.02 35.40 11.60
CA ALA A 139 8.94 36.29 12.31
C ALA A 139 8.23 37.48 12.99
N GLU A 140 7.20 38.03 12.37
CA GLU A 140 6.43 39.17 12.87
C GLU A 140 5.63 38.84 14.14
N ALA A 141 5.34 37.56 14.36
CA ALA A 141 4.64 37.07 15.54
C ALA A 141 5.56 36.33 16.52
N ALA A 142 6.84 36.16 16.22
CA ALA A 142 7.80 35.59 17.16
C ALA A 142 8.00 36.51 18.40
N PRO A 143 8.44 35.97 19.55
CA PRO A 143 8.79 34.57 19.80
C PRO A 143 7.58 33.68 20.15
N PHE A 144 7.72 32.37 19.96
CA PHE A 144 6.70 31.35 20.26
C PHE A 144 7.11 30.46 21.44
N ASN A 145 6.16 30.16 22.32
CA ASN A 145 6.36 29.19 23.41
C ASN A 145 6.43 27.76 22.86
N ALA A 146 5.70 27.46 21.79
CA ALA A 146 5.83 26.21 21.08
C ALA A 146 5.69 26.39 19.57
N ILE A 147 6.39 25.54 18.81
CA ILE A 147 6.22 25.42 17.37
C ILE A 147 5.93 23.94 17.07
N ILE A 148 4.87 23.65 16.34
CA ILE A 148 4.49 22.29 15.95
C ILE A 148 4.45 22.22 14.43
N VAL A 149 5.25 21.34 13.85
CA VAL A 149 5.39 21.20 12.39
C VAL A 149 4.74 19.90 11.94
N SER A 150 3.67 20.00 11.16
CA SER A 150 2.87 18.87 10.67
C SER A 150 3.35 18.36 9.30
N ALA A 151 4.66 18.48 9.02
CA ALA A 151 5.32 18.04 7.79
C ALA A 151 6.81 17.74 8.06
N SER A 152 7.39 16.78 7.35
CA SER A 152 8.78 16.35 7.56
C SER A 152 9.79 17.23 6.84
N ALA A 153 10.79 17.73 7.57
CA ALA A 153 11.89 18.51 7.03
C ALA A 153 13.16 17.65 6.81
N PRO A 154 14.09 18.05 5.92
CA PRO A 154 15.39 17.36 5.81
C PRO A 154 16.21 17.47 7.09
N GLN A 155 16.12 18.62 7.74
CA GLN A 155 16.76 18.98 8.99
C GLN A 155 15.90 20.04 9.68
N VAL A 156 16.12 20.28 10.96
CA VAL A 156 15.38 21.30 11.72
C VAL A 156 15.69 22.70 11.16
N PRO A 157 14.70 23.45 10.60
CA PRO A 157 14.95 24.77 10.04
C PRO A 157 15.48 25.75 11.08
N SER A 158 16.55 26.48 10.74
CA SER A 158 17.16 27.44 11.65
C SER A 158 16.24 28.64 11.97
N ALA A 159 15.38 29.03 11.01
CA ALA A 159 14.39 30.08 11.18
C ALA A 159 13.42 29.75 12.32
N LEU A 160 12.88 28.51 12.35
CA LEU A 160 11.98 28.06 13.41
C LEU A 160 12.67 28.03 14.78
N LYS A 161 13.92 27.53 14.85
CA LYS A 161 14.70 27.54 16.11
C LYS A 161 14.88 28.96 16.67
N LYS A 162 15.19 29.94 15.82
CA LYS A 162 15.40 31.34 16.22
C LYS A 162 14.12 32.01 16.73
N GLN A 163 12.95 31.56 16.27
CA GLN A 163 11.65 32.10 16.66
C GLN A 163 11.08 31.47 17.94
N LEU A 164 11.74 30.48 18.55
CA LEU A 164 11.36 29.97 19.87
C LEU A 164 11.67 30.98 20.98
N ALA A 165 10.75 31.14 21.93
CA ALA A 165 11.06 31.79 23.21
C ALA A 165 12.10 30.96 24.00
N LEU A 166 12.75 31.56 24.99
CA LEU A 166 13.58 30.80 25.93
C LEU A 166 12.69 29.79 26.69
N GLY A 167 13.12 28.55 26.76
CA GLY A 167 12.30 27.44 27.27
C GLY A 167 11.23 26.95 26.28
N GLY A 168 11.13 27.56 25.10
CA GLY A 168 10.18 27.16 24.06
C GLY A 168 10.56 25.83 23.39
N ARG A 169 9.56 25.10 22.90
CA ARG A 169 9.70 23.74 22.35
C ARG A 169 9.26 23.69 20.88
N LEU A 170 10.10 23.15 20.01
CA LEU A 170 9.76 22.85 18.61
C LEU A 170 9.59 21.35 18.45
N ILE A 171 8.42 20.91 18.00
CA ILE A 171 8.10 19.53 17.66
C ILE A 171 8.05 19.39 16.14
N ILE A 172 8.93 18.56 15.57
CA ILE A 172 9.10 18.47 14.12
C ILE A 172 9.53 17.06 13.67
N PRO A 173 8.87 16.46 12.65
CA PRO A 173 9.38 15.30 11.95
C PRO A 173 10.60 15.67 11.10
N VAL A 174 11.67 14.89 11.19
CA VAL A 174 12.90 15.09 10.42
C VAL A 174 13.32 13.78 9.76
N GLY A 175 13.64 13.85 8.46
CA GLY A 175 14.10 12.70 7.67
C GLY A 175 13.19 12.44 6.47
N ARG A 176 13.38 11.27 5.83
CA ARG A 176 12.72 10.91 4.58
C ARG A 176 12.03 9.55 4.65
N GLY A 177 10.91 9.40 3.94
CA GLY A 177 10.22 8.11 3.79
C GLY A 177 9.76 7.55 5.13
N ASP A 178 10.14 6.30 5.41
CA ASP A 178 9.87 5.57 6.65
C ASP A 178 10.95 5.77 7.74
N THR A 179 12.04 6.48 7.42
CA THR A 179 13.15 6.77 8.34
C THR A 179 12.98 8.06 9.14
N GLN A 180 11.83 8.73 9.04
CA GLN A 180 11.62 10.01 9.72
C GLN A 180 11.56 9.81 11.23
N ARG A 181 12.14 10.76 11.96
CA ARG A 181 12.14 10.80 13.43
C ARG A 181 11.44 12.05 13.90
N LEU A 182 10.50 11.90 14.84
CA LEU A 182 9.88 13.01 15.52
C LEU A 182 10.88 13.57 16.52
N LYS A 183 11.20 14.86 16.43
CA LYS A 183 12.18 15.51 17.30
C LYS A 183 11.53 16.58 18.16
N ARG A 184 12.01 16.72 19.39
CA ARG A 184 11.74 17.86 20.27
C ARG A 184 13.01 18.69 20.42
N ILE A 185 12.93 19.96 20.05
CA ILE A 185 14.01 20.92 20.21
C ILE A 185 13.60 21.93 21.27
N THR A 186 14.35 22.03 22.37
CA THR A 186 14.08 22.98 23.44
C THR A 186 15.13 24.08 23.44
N ARG A 187 14.73 25.35 23.36
CA ARG A 187 15.66 26.48 23.45
C ARG A 187 16.10 26.67 24.91
N THR A 188 17.36 26.34 25.21
CA THR A 188 17.92 26.42 26.57
C THR A 188 18.76 27.68 26.81
N GLY A 189 19.06 28.44 25.75
CA GLY A 189 19.79 29.71 25.85
C GLY A 189 19.63 30.58 24.61
N ALA A 190 20.44 31.65 24.51
CA ALA A 190 20.39 32.58 23.38
C ALA A 190 20.64 31.88 22.03
N ALA A 191 21.61 30.97 21.98
CA ALA A 191 21.95 30.15 20.81
C ALA A 191 22.08 28.65 21.17
N ALA A 192 21.63 28.24 22.35
CA ALA A 192 21.74 26.87 22.85
C ALA A 192 20.38 26.14 22.74
N PHE A 193 20.43 24.91 22.25
CA PHE A 193 19.26 24.06 22.02
C PHE A 193 19.55 22.63 22.48
N ALA A 194 18.63 22.05 23.23
CA ALA A 194 18.60 20.62 23.52
C ALA A 194 17.73 19.91 22.48
N GLU A 195 18.16 18.73 22.04
CA GLU A 195 17.42 17.89 21.09
C GLU A 195 17.11 16.54 21.72
N GLU A 196 15.90 16.05 21.47
CA GLU A 196 15.43 14.74 21.90
C GLU A 196 14.70 14.06 20.75
N ASP A 197 14.95 12.76 20.60
CA ASP A 197 14.30 11.91 19.60
C ASP A 197 13.12 11.17 20.22
N LEU A 198 11.92 11.48 19.72
CA LEU A 198 10.64 10.98 20.19
C LEU A 198 10.16 9.73 19.40
N GLY A 199 10.98 9.14 18.55
CA GLY A 199 10.67 7.92 17.82
C GLY A 199 10.27 8.12 16.35
N GLY A 200 9.93 7.01 15.68
CA GLY A 200 9.62 6.99 14.25
C GLY A 200 8.23 7.51 13.92
N VAL A 201 8.11 8.27 12.84
CA VAL A 201 6.84 8.81 12.30
C VAL A 201 6.89 8.85 10.77
N VAL A 202 5.76 9.11 10.11
CA VAL A 202 5.70 9.35 8.67
C VAL A 202 4.77 10.52 8.38
N PHE A 203 5.31 11.56 7.76
CA PHE A 203 4.62 12.77 7.35
C PHE A 203 4.89 13.09 5.88
N VAL A 204 4.00 13.89 5.30
CA VAL A 204 4.21 14.62 4.04
C VAL A 204 5.42 15.56 4.16
N PRO A 205 6.14 15.86 3.07
CA PRO A 205 7.34 16.69 3.12
C PRO A 205 7.01 18.18 3.35
N LEU A 206 7.81 18.85 4.19
CA LEU A 206 7.80 20.30 4.33
C LEU A 206 8.54 20.92 3.14
N ILE A 207 7.80 21.54 2.23
CA ILE A 207 8.35 22.24 1.06
C ILE A 207 8.51 23.72 1.38
N GLY A 208 9.72 24.25 1.17
CA GLY A 208 10.04 25.66 1.44
C GLY A 208 11.53 25.97 1.36
N ASP A 209 11.87 27.25 1.43
CA ASP A 209 13.23 27.79 1.25
C ASP A 209 14.24 27.25 2.28
N ALA A 210 13.77 26.99 3.50
CA ALA A 210 14.57 26.41 4.58
C ALA A 210 14.33 24.90 4.79
N ALA A 211 13.70 24.22 3.82
CA ALA A 211 13.34 22.80 3.89
C ALA A 211 13.60 22.06 2.56
N TRP A 212 12.67 21.21 2.10
CA TRP A 212 12.80 20.52 0.81
C TRP A 212 12.43 21.46 -0.35
N SER A 213 13.11 21.31 -1.50
CA SER A 213 12.74 22.04 -2.73
C SER A 213 11.47 21.46 -3.37
N ALA A 214 10.76 22.27 -4.17
CA ALA A 214 9.55 21.83 -4.88
C ALA A 214 9.82 20.73 -5.93
N GLU A 215 11.06 20.59 -6.41
CA GLU A 215 11.51 19.55 -7.33
C GLU A 215 11.79 18.19 -6.65
N HIS A 216 11.54 18.09 -5.34
CA HIS A 216 11.95 16.93 -4.57
C HIS A 216 11.17 15.65 -4.99
N PRO A 217 11.85 14.49 -5.21
CA PRO A 217 11.25 13.27 -5.74
C PRO A 217 10.20 12.57 -4.85
N MET A 218 9.84 13.14 -3.69
CA MET A 218 8.61 12.77 -2.97
C MET A 218 7.35 13.40 -3.59
N TYR A 219 7.52 14.31 -4.55
CA TYR A 219 6.45 15.02 -5.25
C TYR A 219 5.86 14.22 -6.42
N THR A 220 6.42 13.05 -6.76
CA THR A 220 5.80 12.12 -7.72
C THR A 220 4.60 11.39 -7.08
N ALA A 221 3.49 12.13 -6.97
CA ALA A 221 2.12 11.68 -7.15
C ALA A 221 1.58 10.48 -6.32
N ALA A 222 2.06 10.25 -5.10
CA ALA A 222 1.29 9.42 -4.15
C ALA A 222 1.57 9.82 -2.71
N ALA A 223 0.50 10.24 -2.00
CA ALA A 223 0.49 10.14 -0.55
C ALA A 223 0.85 8.70 -0.16
N PRO A 224 1.57 8.46 0.96
CA PRO A 224 1.91 7.10 1.38
C PRO A 224 0.63 6.25 1.43
N LEU A 225 0.59 5.21 0.59
CA LEU A 225 -0.46 4.20 0.57
C LEU A 225 -0.59 3.57 1.96
N GLN A 226 -1.82 3.25 2.37
CA GLN A 226 -2.11 2.50 3.60
C GLN A 226 -1.14 1.30 3.72
N GLY A 227 -0.28 1.33 4.75
CA GLY A 227 0.64 0.21 5.04
C GLY A 227 2.07 0.58 5.42
N THR A 228 2.49 1.86 5.35
CA THR A 228 3.89 2.27 5.61
C THR A 228 4.08 3.12 6.87
N TYR A 229 3.11 3.15 7.79
CA TYR A 229 3.26 3.91 9.03
C TYR A 229 4.20 3.19 10.00
N ALA A 230 5.34 3.83 10.30
CA ALA A 230 6.29 3.38 11.31
C ALA A 230 5.55 3.04 12.61
N SER A 231 5.73 1.81 13.07
CA SER A 231 4.87 1.18 14.06
C SER A 231 4.95 1.85 15.43
N GLU A 232 3.77 2.11 16.02
CA GLU A 232 3.47 2.24 17.46
C GLU A 232 4.48 1.54 18.40
N LYS A 233 4.98 0.37 17.99
CA LYS A 233 6.00 -0.41 18.72
C LYS A 233 7.26 0.38 19.01
N SER A 234 7.75 1.23 18.11
CA SER A 234 9.04 1.92 18.32
C SER A 234 8.94 3.03 19.37
N PHE A 235 7.78 3.70 19.49
CA PHE A 235 7.52 4.70 20.51
C PHE A 235 7.30 4.06 21.88
N LEU A 236 6.42 3.05 21.96
CA LEU A 236 6.17 2.32 23.20
C LEU A 236 7.44 1.60 23.71
N GLN A 237 8.29 1.10 22.81
CA GLN A 237 9.54 0.44 23.17
C GLN A 237 10.60 1.40 23.72
N ASN A 238 10.63 2.66 23.26
CA ASN A 238 11.50 3.69 23.85
C ASN A 238 10.98 4.12 25.24
N GLN A 239 9.66 4.31 25.38
CA GLN A 239 9.06 4.65 26.69
C GLN A 239 9.19 3.50 27.71
N GLN A 240 9.12 2.25 27.25
CA GLN A 240 9.38 1.06 28.08
C GLN A 240 10.86 0.92 28.45
N ARG A 241 11.80 1.29 27.57
CA ARG A 241 13.24 1.30 27.87
C ARG A 241 13.62 2.33 28.92
N GLU A 242 12.94 3.48 28.95
CA GLU A 242 13.15 4.51 29.97
C GLU A 242 12.48 4.17 31.31
N ARG A 243 11.35 3.46 31.29
CA ARG A 243 10.61 3.08 32.51
C ARG A 243 11.07 1.77 33.15
N MET A 244 11.70 0.86 32.40
CA MET A 244 12.12 -0.44 32.91
C MET A 244 13.65 -0.53 33.01
N GLY A 245 14.16 -0.19 34.19
CA GLY A 245 15.32 -0.91 34.73
C GLY A 245 15.02 -2.41 34.70
N GLU A 246 16.06 -3.19 34.42
CA GLU A 246 16.01 -4.61 34.04
C GLU A 246 14.99 -5.47 34.81
N GLY A 247 14.20 -6.23 34.03
CA GLY A 247 13.73 -7.56 34.44
C GLY A 247 12.44 -7.64 35.25
N GLN A 248 11.27 -7.49 34.62
CA GLN A 248 10.05 -8.10 35.17
C GLN A 248 9.03 -8.51 34.08
N LYS A 249 8.49 -9.72 34.23
CA LYS A 249 7.50 -10.34 33.33
C LYS A 249 6.23 -9.48 33.22
N SER A 250 5.63 -9.49 32.03
CA SER A 250 4.37 -8.79 31.74
C SER A 250 3.28 -9.13 32.77
N PRO A 251 2.53 -8.12 33.25
CA PRO A 251 1.49 -8.34 34.26
C PRO A 251 0.34 -9.16 33.70
N GLU A 252 -0.19 -10.08 34.51
CA GLU A 252 -1.39 -10.85 34.20
C GLU A 252 -2.62 -9.94 34.18
N LEU A 253 -3.53 -10.19 33.23
CA LEU A 253 -4.74 -9.39 33.03
C LEU A 253 -5.72 -9.58 34.22
N PRO A 254 -6.48 -8.54 34.61
CA PRO A 254 -7.50 -8.64 35.67
C PRO A 254 -8.57 -9.69 35.35
N GLU A 255 -9.09 -10.35 36.39
CA GLU A 255 -10.17 -11.35 36.27
C GLU A 255 -11.40 -10.76 35.54
N GLY A 256 -11.88 -11.51 34.52
CA GLY A 256 -13.02 -11.13 33.69
C GLY A 256 -12.66 -10.48 32.35
N VAL A 257 -11.38 -10.16 32.08
CA VAL A 257 -10.90 -9.72 30.76
C VAL A 257 -10.53 -10.93 29.91
N LEU A 258 -11.32 -11.21 28.88
CA LEU A 258 -10.97 -12.25 27.90
C LEU A 258 -9.77 -11.80 27.06
N ASP A 259 -8.66 -12.57 27.11
CA ASP A 259 -7.48 -12.37 26.27
C ASP A 259 -7.80 -12.59 24.78
N HIS A 260 -8.19 -11.51 24.10
CA HIS A 260 -8.38 -11.52 22.65
C HIS A 260 -7.04 -11.43 21.88
N GLY A 261 -5.89 -11.34 22.54
CA GLY A 261 -4.57 -11.30 21.90
C GLY A 261 -4.22 -12.61 21.20
N LYS A 262 -4.76 -13.75 21.66
CA LYS A 262 -4.67 -15.03 20.93
C LYS A 262 -5.55 -15.04 19.68
N PHE A 263 -6.72 -14.41 19.72
CA PHE A 263 -7.62 -14.31 18.57
C PHE A 263 -7.06 -13.37 17.49
N GLN A 264 -6.56 -12.19 17.87
CA GLN A 264 -5.94 -11.25 16.94
C GLN A 264 -4.69 -11.81 16.25
N ARG A 265 -3.81 -12.51 16.98
CA ARG A 265 -2.64 -13.19 16.38
C ARG A 265 -3.06 -14.29 15.39
N ARG A 266 -4.11 -15.04 15.70
CA ARG A 266 -4.68 -16.04 14.78
C ARG A 266 -5.33 -15.42 13.56
N PHE A 267 -6.04 -14.30 13.73
CA PHE A 267 -6.67 -13.57 12.63
C PHE A 267 -5.63 -12.99 11.67
N TRP A 268 -4.55 -12.40 12.18
CA TRP A 268 -3.46 -11.89 11.35
C TRP A 268 -2.69 -13.00 10.63
N ALA A 269 -2.51 -14.15 11.28
CA ALA A 269 -1.92 -15.32 10.63
C ALA A 269 -2.83 -15.84 9.50
N LEU A 270 -4.14 -15.94 9.74
CA LEU A 270 -5.12 -16.34 8.73
C LEU A 270 -5.12 -15.40 7.52
N GLN A 271 -5.11 -14.08 7.74
CA GLN A 271 -5.08 -13.11 6.65
C GLN A 271 -3.81 -13.24 5.80
N ARG A 272 -2.64 -13.46 6.42
CA ARG A 272 -1.38 -13.69 5.67
C ARG A 272 -1.43 -14.99 4.87
N ILE A 273 -1.96 -16.05 5.46
CA ILE A 273 -2.14 -17.33 4.78
C ILE A 273 -3.08 -17.15 3.58
N SER A 274 -4.19 -16.43 3.73
CA SER A 274 -5.13 -16.14 2.63
C SER A 274 -4.47 -15.38 1.47
N TRP A 275 -3.62 -14.38 1.75
CA TRP A 275 -2.89 -13.67 0.70
C TRP A 275 -1.89 -14.57 -0.02
N ILE A 276 -1.16 -15.41 0.72
CA ILE A 276 -0.23 -16.38 0.12
C ILE A 276 -1.00 -17.35 -0.79
N VAL A 277 -2.12 -17.90 -0.32
CA VAL A 277 -2.98 -18.79 -1.10
C VAL A 277 -3.53 -18.09 -2.35
N PHE A 278 -3.95 -16.83 -2.24
CA PHE A 278 -4.45 -16.06 -3.38
C PHE A 278 -3.37 -15.81 -4.44
N VAL A 279 -2.15 -15.44 -4.02
CA VAL A 279 -1.02 -15.26 -4.95
C VAL A 279 -0.64 -16.57 -5.63
N LEU A 280 -0.59 -17.67 -4.87
CA LEU A 280 -0.32 -18.99 -5.43
C LEU A 280 -1.41 -19.41 -6.43
N LEU A 281 -2.67 -19.08 -6.17
CA LEU A 281 -3.79 -19.35 -7.08
C LEU A 281 -3.68 -18.52 -8.37
N LEU A 282 -3.31 -17.24 -8.28
CA LEU A 282 -3.06 -16.40 -9.45
C LEU A 282 -1.88 -16.92 -10.29
N LEU A 283 -0.79 -17.33 -9.65
CA LEU A 283 0.33 -17.96 -10.34
C LEU A 283 -0.10 -19.27 -11.00
N ALA A 284 -0.86 -20.11 -10.29
CA ALA A 284 -1.40 -21.34 -10.87
C ALA A 284 -2.31 -21.07 -12.08
N CYS A 285 -3.14 -20.03 -12.05
CA CYS A 285 -3.91 -19.58 -13.22
C CYS A 285 -2.99 -19.13 -14.36
N LEU A 286 -1.96 -18.33 -14.08
CA LEU A 286 -1.02 -17.80 -15.09
C LEU A 286 -0.24 -18.92 -15.80
N PHE A 287 0.19 -19.92 -15.05
CA PHE A 287 0.85 -21.12 -15.56
C PHE A 287 -0.14 -22.12 -16.20
N GLY A 288 -1.43 -21.81 -16.27
CA GLY A 288 -2.44 -22.66 -16.88
C GLY A 288 -2.83 -23.88 -16.05
N LEU A 289 -2.42 -23.97 -14.78
CA LEU A 289 -2.75 -25.08 -13.89
C LEU A 289 -4.24 -25.12 -13.49
N LEU A 290 -4.97 -24.02 -13.67
CA LEU A 290 -6.37 -23.87 -13.22
C LEU A 290 -7.38 -23.58 -14.35
N GLY A 291 -6.97 -23.55 -15.62
CA GLY A 291 -7.85 -23.20 -16.75
C GLY A 291 -7.36 -23.70 -18.11
N ARG A 292 -8.12 -23.45 -19.19
CA ARG A 292 -7.80 -23.85 -20.59
C ARG A 292 -6.78 -22.93 -21.29
N GLY A 293 -6.00 -22.19 -20.53
CA GLY A 293 -5.14 -21.16 -21.09
C GLY A 293 -4.26 -20.48 -20.07
N GLY A 294 -3.08 -20.10 -20.54
CA GLY A 294 -2.02 -19.41 -19.82
C GLY A 294 -0.86 -19.21 -20.79
N LEU A 295 -0.03 -18.18 -20.57
CA LEU A 295 1.08 -17.83 -21.46
C LEU A 295 2.08 -18.98 -21.69
N PHE A 296 2.11 -19.95 -20.77
CA PHE A 296 3.04 -21.08 -20.77
C PHE A 296 2.38 -22.44 -21.04
N SER A 297 1.06 -22.45 -21.31
CA SER A 297 0.30 -23.70 -21.48
C SER A 297 0.50 -24.34 -22.85
N ARG A 298 1.02 -23.59 -23.83
CA ARG A 298 1.16 -24.02 -25.22
C ARG A 298 2.53 -23.65 -25.77
N HIS A 299 3.00 -24.44 -26.72
CA HIS A 299 4.28 -24.22 -27.38
C HIS A 299 4.14 -24.49 -28.87
N VAL A 300 4.58 -23.52 -29.67
CA VAL A 300 4.52 -23.61 -31.13
C VAL A 300 5.84 -24.17 -31.64
N LEU A 301 5.78 -25.38 -32.20
CA LEU A 301 6.88 -26.02 -32.89
C LEU A 301 6.91 -25.53 -34.35
N ILE A 302 8.06 -25.04 -34.79
CA ILE A 302 8.25 -24.53 -36.15
C ILE A 302 8.98 -25.59 -36.99
N PHE A 303 8.47 -25.82 -38.21
CA PHE A 303 8.98 -26.74 -39.21
C PHE A 303 9.17 -26.00 -40.54
N ALA A 304 9.95 -26.55 -41.46
CA ALA A 304 10.13 -25.94 -42.78
C ALA A 304 8.80 -25.82 -43.56
N ALA A 305 7.90 -26.79 -43.38
CA ALA A 305 6.62 -26.88 -44.09
C ALA A 305 5.40 -26.42 -43.27
N GLY A 306 5.61 -25.77 -42.11
CA GLY A 306 4.50 -25.32 -41.27
C GLY A 306 4.83 -25.15 -39.79
N SER A 307 3.80 -25.11 -38.95
CA SER A 307 3.93 -25.07 -37.50
C SER A 307 2.91 -25.96 -36.81
N ILE A 308 3.24 -26.43 -35.61
CA ILE A 308 2.32 -27.19 -34.76
C ILE A 308 2.21 -26.45 -33.44
N ASP A 309 1.01 -26.00 -33.10
CA ASP A 309 0.68 -25.47 -31.78
C ASP A 309 0.28 -26.63 -30.86
N PHE A 310 1.16 -26.94 -29.92
CA PHE A 310 1.13 -28.15 -29.10
C PHE A 310 0.83 -27.80 -27.63
N PRO A 311 -0.10 -28.52 -26.95
CA PRO A 311 -0.37 -28.29 -25.54
C PRO A 311 0.79 -28.80 -24.67
N VAL A 312 1.33 -27.95 -23.80
CA VAL A 312 2.41 -28.27 -22.84
C VAL A 312 1.83 -28.63 -21.48
N ILE A 313 0.71 -28.03 -21.11
CA ILE A 313 -0.02 -28.33 -19.88
C ILE A 313 -1.48 -28.56 -20.25
N SER A 314 -2.01 -29.71 -19.86
CA SER A 314 -3.40 -30.08 -20.09
C SER A 314 -4.01 -30.64 -18.80
N ARG A 315 -5.34 -30.75 -18.75
CA ARG A 315 -6.06 -31.35 -17.62
C ARG A 315 -6.62 -32.69 -18.01
N TRP A 316 -6.69 -33.62 -17.06
CA TRP A 316 -7.29 -34.92 -17.27
C TRP A 316 -8.77 -34.81 -17.60
N ASN A 317 -9.22 -35.63 -18.55
CA ASN A 317 -10.59 -35.68 -19.05
C ASN A 317 -11.15 -34.31 -19.52
N ALA A 318 -10.28 -33.45 -20.04
CA ALA A 318 -10.65 -32.17 -20.63
C ALA A 318 -10.42 -32.20 -22.15
N PRO A 319 -11.28 -31.53 -22.94
CA PRO A 319 -11.04 -31.37 -24.36
C PRO A 319 -9.87 -30.41 -24.59
N GLU A 320 -9.04 -30.73 -25.58
CA GLU A 320 -7.83 -30.01 -25.97
C GLU A 320 -7.73 -29.95 -27.48
N ASP A 321 -7.13 -28.89 -28.01
CA ASP A 321 -6.90 -28.75 -29.44
C ASP A 321 -5.40 -28.80 -29.75
N LEU A 322 -5.05 -29.62 -30.74
CA LEU A 322 -3.75 -29.63 -31.40
C LEU A 322 -3.92 -29.03 -32.79
N VAL A 323 -3.27 -27.89 -33.03
CA VAL A 323 -3.44 -27.13 -34.27
C VAL A 323 -2.20 -27.27 -35.14
N VAL A 324 -2.37 -27.82 -36.33
CA VAL A 324 -1.31 -27.99 -37.33
C VAL A 324 -1.55 -26.99 -38.45
N ASN A 325 -0.63 -26.06 -38.64
CA ASN A 325 -0.66 -25.10 -39.73
C ASN A 325 0.34 -25.55 -40.79
N PHE A 326 -0.13 -25.86 -41.99
CA PHE A 326 0.73 -26.17 -43.12
C PHE A 326 0.98 -24.92 -43.96
N ALA A 327 2.20 -24.78 -44.45
CA ALA A 327 2.50 -23.82 -45.52
C ALA A 327 1.79 -24.22 -46.83
N PRO A 328 1.55 -23.27 -47.75
CA PRO A 328 1.00 -23.58 -49.08
C PRO A 328 1.85 -24.62 -49.82
N SER A 329 1.22 -25.64 -50.40
CA SER A 329 1.90 -26.73 -51.09
C SER A 329 0.99 -27.40 -52.10
N ALA A 330 1.51 -27.66 -53.31
CA ALA A 330 0.81 -28.46 -54.33
C ALA A 330 0.85 -29.97 -54.04
N GLU A 331 1.79 -30.42 -53.20
CA GLU A 331 1.91 -31.81 -52.76
C GLU A 331 1.06 -32.09 -51.52
N ASP A 332 0.72 -33.37 -51.33
CA ASP A 332 0.00 -33.84 -50.14
C ASP A 332 0.74 -33.49 -48.85
N ARG A 333 -0.04 -33.04 -47.88
CA ARG A 333 0.45 -32.53 -46.61
C ARG A 333 0.37 -33.62 -45.56
N ILE A 334 1.51 -33.94 -45.00
CA ILE A 334 1.65 -35.08 -44.10
C ILE A 334 1.89 -34.58 -42.70
N PHE A 335 1.00 -34.96 -41.78
CA PHE A 335 1.20 -34.83 -40.35
C PHE A 335 1.45 -36.21 -39.75
N THR A 336 2.47 -36.31 -38.90
CA THR A 336 2.81 -37.56 -38.20
C THR A 336 2.77 -37.36 -36.70
N ILE A 337 2.25 -38.34 -35.99
CA ILE A 337 2.25 -38.37 -34.53
C ILE A 337 2.56 -39.76 -34.02
N ASP A 338 3.32 -39.83 -32.93
CA ASP A 338 3.66 -41.09 -32.28
C ASP A 338 2.41 -41.87 -31.85
N ALA A 339 2.40 -43.19 -32.03
CA ALA A 339 1.26 -44.02 -31.62
C ALA A 339 1.04 -43.97 -30.10
N ASP A 340 2.12 -43.84 -29.33
CA ASP A 340 2.06 -43.71 -27.86
C ASP A 340 1.36 -42.43 -27.40
N PHE A 341 1.32 -41.39 -28.24
CA PHE A 341 0.52 -40.19 -27.95
C PHE A 341 -0.97 -40.53 -27.82
N LEU A 342 -1.47 -41.45 -28.65
CA LEU A 342 -2.88 -41.83 -28.67
C LEU A 342 -3.31 -42.62 -27.42
N GLN A 343 -2.36 -43.15 -26.64
CA GLN A 343 -2.65 -43.73 -25.34
C GLN A 343 -3.00 -42.66 -24.30
N SER A 344 -2.50 -41.43 -24.49
CA SER A 344 -2.70 -40.31 -23.56
C SER A 344 -3.70 -39.29 -24.07
N PHE A 345 -3.93 -39.22 -25.39
CA PHE A 345 -4.85 -38.30 -26.05
C PHE A 345 -5.70 -39.06 -27.07
N TYR A 346 -6.99 -39.16 -26.82
CA TYR A 346 -7.94 -39.70 -27.78
C TYR A 346 -8.30 -38.61 -28.79
N VAL A 347 -8.20 -38.91 -30.09
CA VAL A 347 -8.61 -37.95 -31.15
C VAL A 347 -10.12 -38.09 -31.36
N GLU A 348 -10.89 -37.10 -30.92
CA GLU A 348 -12.35 -37.05 -31.10
C GLU A 348 -12.75 -36.66 -32.52
N GLY A 349 -11.92 -35.83 -33.17
CA GLY A 349 -12.20 -35.38 -34.53
C GLY A 349 -11.07 -34.56 -35.13
N VAL A 350 -11.06 -34.46 -36.45
CA VAL A 350 -10.08 -33.71 -37.24
C VAL A 350 -10.83 -32.81 -38.21
N ASN A 351 -10.48 -31.53 -38.26
CA ASN A 351 -11.12 -30.56 -39.15
C ASN A 351 -10.06 -29.66 -39.84
N PRO A 352 -10.02 -29.59 -41.18
CA PRO A 352 -10.80 -30.39 -42.14
C PRO A 352 -10.46 -31.90 -42.07
N PRO A 353 -11.33 -32.78 -42.58
CA PRO A 353 -11.09 -34.22 -42.57
C PRO A 353 -9.88 -34.58 -43.44
N GLN A 354 -9.14 -35.61 -43.03
CA GLN A 354 -8.00 -36.14 -43.76
C GLN A 354 -8.42 -37.03 -44.94
N SER A 355 -7.60 -37.05 -45.99
CA SER A 355 -7.78 -37.94 -47.15
C SER A 355 -7.40 -39.38 -46.85
N ALA A 356 -6.39 -39.60 -45.99
CA ALA A 356 -5.96 -40.93 -45.59
C ALA A 356 -5.37 -40.94 -44.17
N THR A 357 -5.48 -42.09 -43.49
CA THR A 357 -4.80 -42.37 -42.22
C THR A 357 -4.22 -43.77 -42.26
N PHE A 358 -2.94 -43.92 -41.90
CA PHE A 358 -2.30 -45.23 -41.79
C PHE A 358 -1.18 -45.22 -40.74
N ALA A 359 -0.82 -46.40 -40.23
CA ALA A 359 0.30 -46.55 -39.30
C ALA A 359 1.58 -46.92 -40.05
N ARG A 360 2.71 -46.29 -39.70
CA ARG A 360 4.03 -46.57 -40.28
C ARG A 360 5.12 -46.25 -39.26
N ASP A 361 6.08 -47.17 -39.08
CA ASP A 361 7.26 -46.97 -38.23
C ASP A 361 6.93 -46.48 -36.80
N GLY A 362 5.89 -47.05 -36.19
CA GLY A 362 5.42 -46.70 -34.84
C GLY A 362 4.64 -45.38 -34.75
N ARG A 363 4.37 -44.70 -35.87
CA ARG A 363 3.64 -43.43 -35.93
C ARG A 363 2.34 -43.57 -36.71
N ILE A 364 1.36 -42.75 -36.38
CA ILE A 364 0.16 -42.54 -37.18
C ILE A 364 0.40 -41.38 -38.13
N VAL A 365 0.10 -41.62 -39.40
CA VAL A 365 0.30 -40.68 -40.51
C VAL A 365 -1.08 -40.20 -40.97
N TYR A 366 -1.29 -38.89 -40.93
CA TYR A 366 -2.47 -38.22 -41.46
C TYR A 366 -2.10 -37.48 -42.74
N VAL A 367 -2.85 -37.72 -43.82
CA VAL A 367 -2.60 -37.12 -45.13
C VAL A 367 -3.74 -36.17 -45.47
N PHE A 368 -3.41 -34.94 -45.81
CA PHE A 368 -4.33 -33.91 -46.24
C PHE A 368 -4.00 -33.52 -47.69
N PRO A 369 -5.01 -33.20 -48.52
CA PRO A 369 -4.76 -32.84 -49.91
C PRO A 369 -3.90 -31.58 -49.98
N GLY A 370 -3.04 -31.44 -50.99
CA GLY A 370 -2.31 -30.20 -51.25
C GLY A 370 -3.26 -29.02 -51.50
N ASP A 371 -2.84 -27.83 -51.07
CA ASP A 371 -3.50 -26.56 -51.36
C ASP A 371 -2.42 -25.50 -51.66
N PRO A 372 -2.23 -25.12 -52.94
CA PRO A 372 -1.25 -24.10 -53.33
C PRO A 372 -1.75 -22.67 -53.10
N ASP A 373 -3.05 -22.45 -52.87
CA ASP A 373 -3.67 -21.13 -52.85
C ASP A 373 -3.56 -20.44 -51.48
N GLY A 374 -3.23 -21.19 -50.42
CA GLY A 374 -3.02 -20.62 -49.10
C GLY A 374 -2.57 -21.60 -48.01
N PRO A 375 -2.15 -21.09 -46.84
CA PRO A 375 -1.86 -21.95 -45.70
C PRO A 375 -3.15 -22.62 -45.22
N THR A 376 -3.05 -23.88 -44.78
CA THR A 376 -4.20 -24.59 -44.21
C THR A 376 -3.96 -24.92 -42.76
N GLN A 377 -4.97 -24.62 -41.97
CA GLN A 377 -5.03 -24.99 -40.57
C GLN A 377 -5.87 -26.25 -40.40
N VAL A 378 -5.29 -27.25 -39.75
CA VAL A 378 -5.97 -28.47 -39.34
C VAL A 378 -6.03 -28.50 -37.82
N VAL A 379 -7.23 -28.67 -37.28
CA VAL A 379 -7.49 -28.77 -35.84
C VAL A 379 -7.83 -30.21 -35.49
N PHE A 380 -6.99 -30.81 -34.65
CA PHE A 380 -7.26 -32.09 -34.01
C PHE A 380 -7.89 -31.82 -32.64
N ARG A 381 -9.15 -32.25 -32.47
CA ARG A 381 -9.83 -32.23 -31.16
C ARG A 381 -9.43 -33.48 -30.40
N LEU A 382 -8.85 -33.27 -29.24
CA LEU A 382 -8.26 -34.29 -28.38
C LEU A 382 -8.99 -34.35 -27.05
N GLN A 383 -9.06 -35.55 -26.46
CA GLN A 383 -9.50 -35.76 -25.09
C GLN A 383 -8.39 -36.47 -24.31
N THR A 384 -7.94 -35.87 -23.23
CA THR A 384 -6.87 -36.42 -22.37
C THR A 384 -7.35 -37.64 -21.58
N GLN A 385 -6.56 -38.72 -21.58
CA GLN A 385 -6.92 -40.00 -20.97
C GLN A 385 -6.09 -40.36 -19.74
N LEU A 386 -4.80 -40.02 -19.74
CA LEU A 386 -3.86 -40.44 -18.69
C LEU A 386 -3.14 -39.25 -18.04
N VAL A 387 -3.05 -39.26 -16.71
CA VAL A 387 -2.37 -38.22 -15.93
C VAL A 387 -0.84 -38.36 -15.93
N GLY A 388 -0.13 -37.24 -15.80
CA GLY A 388 1.32 -37.18 -15.62
C GLY A 388 2.08 -36.64 -16.84
N PHE A 389 3.42 -36.75 -16.79
CA PHE A 389 4.29 -36.34 -17.90
C PHE A 389 4.18 -37.33 -19.06
N ARG A 390 3.96 -36.80 -20.26
CA ARG A 390 3.88 -37.54 -21.51
C ARG A 390 4.78 -36.90 -22.54
N ARG A 391 5.50 -37.72 -23.28
CA ARG A 391 6.40 -37.28 -24.33
C ARG A 391 5.86 -37.81 -25.65
N ALA A 392 5.81 -36.95 -26.64
CA ALA A 392 5.28 -37.28 -27.95
C ALA A 392 6.20 -36.75 -29.04
N THR A 393 6.36 -37.53 -30.09
CA THR A 393 7.05 -37.08 -31.30
C THR A 393 6.02 -36.73 -32.35
N VAL A 394 6.06 -35.49 -32.82
CA VAL A 394 5.19 -34.99 -33.91
C VAL A 394 6.04 -34.52 -35.07
N GLY A 395 5.47 -34.52 -36.26
CA GLY A 395 6.18 -34.09 -37.46
C GLY A 395 5.29 -33.58 -38.58
N ILE A 396 5.87 -32.69 -39.39
CA ILE A 396 5.32 -32.23 -40.66
C ILE A 396 6.26 -32.71 -41.77
N GLY A 397 5.72 -33.44 -42.75
CA GLY A 397 6.51 -34.01 -43.84
C GLY A 397 7.55 -35.02 -43.33
N LYS A 398 8.84 -34.74 -43.56
CA LYS A 398 9.97 -35.59 -43.10
C LYS A 398 10.58 -35.13 -41.78
N GLU A 399 10.23 -33.93 -41.31
CA GLU A 399 10.79 -33.36 -40.09
C GLU A 399 9.99 -33.81 -38.88
N THR A 400 10.68 -34.16 -37.80
CA THR A 400 10.06 -34.54 -36.53
C THR A 400 10.68 -33.77 -35.38
N ARG A 401 9.86 -33.52 -34.35
CA ARG A 401 10.24 -32.86 -33.10
C ARG A 401 9.57 -33.59 -31.94
N THR A 402 10.27 -33.63 -30.81
CA THR A 402 9.73 -34.22 -29.58
C THR A 402 9.31 -33.13 -28.63
N GLN A 403 8.09 -33.22 -28.11
CA GLN A 403 7.53 -32.31 -27.13
C GLN A 403 7.03 -33.10 -25.92
N SER A 404 7.06 -32.49 -24.75
CA SER A 404 6.47 -33.06 -23.54
C SER A 404 5.26 -32.25 -23.10
N THR A 405 4.23 -32.96 -22.64
CA THR A 405 3.01 -32.42 -22.06
C THR A 405 2.85 -32.96 -20.65
N PHE A 406 2.51 -32.10 -19.71
CA PHE A 406 2.11 -32.50 -18.38
C PHE A 406 0.59 -32.47 -18.26
N ILE A 407 -0.02 -33.63 -18.01
CA ILE A 407 -1.46 -33.76 -17.81
C ILE A 407 -1.73 -33.74 -16.31
N PHE A 408 -2.27 -32.61 -15.84
CA PHE A 408 -2.68 -32.40 -14.45
C PHE A 408 -3.95 -33.22 -14.13
N PRO A 409 -4.04 -33.87 -12.95
CA PRO A 409 -5.20 -34.66 -12.55
C PRO A 409 -6.51 -33.87 -12.40
#